data_AF-A0A3N0G5R3-F1
#
_entry.id   AF-A0A3N0G5R3-F1
#
_cell.length_a   1.000
_cell.length_b   1.000
_cell.length_c   1.000
_cell.angle_alpha   90.00
_cell.angle_beta   90.00
_cell.angle_gamma   90.00
#
_symmetry.space_group_name_H-M   'P 1'
#
loop_
_entity.id
_entity.type
_entity.pdbx_description
1 polymer ?
#
loop_
_entity_poly.entity_id
_entity_poly.type
_entity_poly.pdbx_seq_one_letter_code
_entity_poly.pdbx_strand_id
1 'polypeptide(L)'
;MIFSIFSLLQQGNILISSLIWILGCIVGGVAAKRIFSPQIYSPGRREGTITVPGTYSIITLFLLYFPLRYYIGYRQAAAVDHVLSIPMILLLALSSGGVVGFFTLRSCIIFWRYKKLNLK
;
A
#
# COMPACT_ATOMS: atom_id res chain seq x y z
N MET A 1 2.60 8.35 1.07
CA MET A 1 1.84 8.95 -0.06
C MET A 1 2.72 9.86 -0.90
N ILE A 2 3.27 10.94 -0.32
CA ILE A 2 4.03 11.97 -1.04
C ILE A 2 5.25 11.42 -1.78
N PHE A 3 6.10 10.63 -1.11
CA PHE A 3 7.30 10.04 -1.73
C PHE A 3 7.00 9.03 -2.86
N SER A 4 5.83 8.39 -2.84
CA SER A 4 5.40 7.48 -3.93
C SER A 4 5.09 8.25 -5.20
N ILE A 5 4.49 9.44 -5.06
CA ILE A 5 4.15 10.32 -6.19
C ILE A 5 5.44 10.95 -6.74
N PHE A 6 6.34 11.43 -5.87
CA PHE A 6 7.65 11.93 -6.29
C PHE A 6 8.48 10.89 -7.06
N SER A 7 8.46 9.63 -6.62
CA SER A 7 9.14 8.54 -7.33
C SER A 7 8.57 8.28 -8.74
N LEU A 8 7.28 8.56 -8.97
CA LEU A 8 6.64 8.38 -10.27
C LEU A 8 6.84 9.59 -11.19
N LEU A 9 6.87 10.80 -10.61
CA LEU A 9 7.17 12.03 -11.33
C LEU A 9 8.55 11.99 -12.01
N GLN A 10 9.49 11.22 -11.46
CA GLN A 10 10.84 11.05 -12.02
C GLN A 10 10.91 10.13 -13.24
N GLN A 11 9.88 9.32 -13.54
CA GLN A 11 9.98 8.24 -14.53
C GLN A 11 9.36 8.54 -15.91
N GLY A 12 8.84 9.75 -16.14
CA GLY A 12 8.24 10.13 -17.43
C GLY A 12 6.86 9.52 -17.66
N ASN A 13 6.07 10.14 -18.54
CA ASN A 13 4.63 9.87 -18.78
C ASN A 13 3.79 9.86 -17.48
N ILE A 14 3.77 11.03 -16.83
CA ILE A 14 3.16 11.29 -15.52
C ILE A 14 1.68 10.94 -15.49
N LEU A 15 0.95 11.22 -16.57
CA LEU A 15 -0.50 11.11 -16.59
C LEU A 15 -0.96 9.65 -16.53
N ILE A 16 -0.39 8.79 -17.39
CA ILE A 16 -0.69 7.35 -17.40
C ILE A 16 -0.25 6.69 -16.09
N SER A 17 0.96 7.01 -15.62
CA SER A 17 1.50 6.47 -14.38
C SER A 17 0.64 6.87 -13.16
N SER A 18 0.11 8.09 -13.14
CA SER A 18 -0.78 8.56 -12.07
C SER A 18 -2.14 7.84 -12.10
N LEU A 19 -2.73 7.63 -13.28
CA LEU A 19 -3.98 6.89 -13.43
C LEU A 19 -3.83 5.43 -12.96
N ILE A 20 -2.74 4.78 -13.34
CA ILE A 20 -2.44 3.41 -12.91
C ILE A 20 -2.17 3.35 -11.41
N TRP A 21 -1.51 4.37 -10.85
CA TRP A 21 -1.31 4.47 -9.41
C TRP A 21 -2.62 4.61 -8.64
N ILE A 22 -3.57 5.42 -9.15
CA ILE A 22 -4.93 5.53 -8.58
C ILE A 22 -5.66 4.18 -8.67
N LEU A 23 -5.59 3.50 -9.82
CA LEU A 23 -6.15 2.16 -9.97
C LEU A 23 -5.57 1.19 -8.92
N GLY A 24 -4.25 1.24 -8.71
CA GLY A 24 -3.56 0.52 -7.65
C GLY A 24 -4.16 0.84 -6.28
N CYS A 25 -4.33 2.12 -5.95
CA CYS A 25 -4.93 2.54 -4.68
C CYS A 25 -6.33 1.95 -4.46
N ILE A 26 -7.17 1.95 -5.50
CA ILE A 26 -8.50 1.36 -5.43
C ILE A 26 -8.41 -0.15 -5.18
N VAL A 27 -7.60 -0.87 -5.95
CA VAL A 27 -7.43 -2.33 -5.80
C VAL A 27 -6.90 -2.68 -4.42
N GLY A 28 -5.85 -2.00 -3.96
CA GLY A 28 -5.27 -2.20 -2.64
C GLY A 28 -6.24 -1.88 -1.50
N GLY A 29 -7.02 -0.81 -1.65
CA GLY A 29 -8.11 -0.47 -0.73
C GLY A 29 -9.17 -1.58 -0.68
N VAL A 30 -9.69 -2.02 -1.82
CA VAL A 30 -10.67 -3.12 -1.89
C VAL A 30 -10.14 -4.39 -1.23
N ALA A 31 -8.87 -4.73 -1.47
CA ALA A 31 -8.21 -5.87 -0.82
C ALA A 31 -8.17 -5.70 0.71
N ALA A 32 -7.75 -4.55 1.21
CA ALA A 32 -7.75 -4.25 2.65
C ALA A 32 -9.16 -4.37 3.25
N LYS A 33 -10.18 -3.82 2.57
CA LYS A 33 -11.57 -3.93 3.03
C LYS A 33 -12.02 -5.38 3.15
N ARG A 34 -11.74 -6.22 2.13
CA ARG A 34 -12.12 -7.64 2.15
C ARG A 34 -11.41 -8.42 3.25
N ILE A 35 -10.13 -8.15 3.46
CA ILE A 35 -9.31 -8.87 4.45
C ILE A 35 -9.69 -8.48 5.88
N PHE A 36 -9.86 -7.18 6.16
CA PHE A 36 -9.97 -6.68 7.54
C PHE A 36 -11.41 -6.33 7.97
N SER A 37 -12.33 -6.03 7.06
CA SER A 37 -13.70 -5.68 7.45
C SER A 37 -14.45 -6.80 8.18
N PRO A 38 -14.27 -8.11 7.85
CA PRO A 38 -14.88 -9.21 8.58
C PRO A 38 -14.21 -9.54 9.91
N GLN A 39 -13.01 -9.02 10.17
CA GLN A 39 -12.24 -9.40 11.35
C GLN A 39 -12.83 -8.77 12.62
N ILE A 40 -12.73 -9.50 13.73
CA ILE A 40 -13.21 -9.06 15.04
C ILE A 40 -12.15 -8.21 15.71
N TYR A 41 -12.54 -7.01 16.13
CA TYR A 41 -11.70 -6.08 16.90
C TYR A 41 -12.17 -6.12 18.36
N SER A 42 -11.21 -6.20 19.29
CA SER A 42 -11.49 -6.18 20.73
C SER A 42 -10.74 -5.02 21.41
N PRO A 43 -11.22 -4.55 22.56
CA PRO A 43 -10.43 -3.67 23.43
C PRO A 43 -9.07 -4.30 23.72
N GLY A 44 -8.03 -3.47 23.74
CA GLY A 44 -6.69 -3.90 24.12
C GLY A 44 -6.54 -4.01 25.64
N ARG A 45 -5.42 -4.56 26.09
CA ARG A 45 -5.13 -4.72 27.54
C ARG A 45 -4.97 -3.40 28.29
N ARG A 46 -4.66 -2.31 27.60
CA ARG A 46 -4.53 -0.96 28.17
C ARG A 46 -5.72 -0.11 27.74
N GLU A 47 -6.19 0.77 28.62
CA GLU A 47 -7.18 1.76 28.27
C GLU A 47 -6.74 2.57 27.06
N GLY A 48 -7.69 2.88 26.16
CA GLY A 48 -7.40 3.58 24.92
C GLY A 48 -6.65 2.76 23.85
N THR A 49 -6.58 1.43 23.98
CA THR A 49 -5.97 0.57 22.94
C THR A 49 -6.97 -0.43 22.36
N ILE A 50 -6.71 -0.91 21.14
CA ILE A 50 -7.48 -1.99 20.49
C ILE A 50 -6.56 -3.08 19.99
N THR A 51 -7.00 -4.33 20.11
CA THR A 51 -6.32 -5.48 19.53
C THR A 51 -6.65 -5.54 18.04
N VAL A 52 -5.63 -5.43 17.20
CA VAL A 52 -5.78 -5.37 15.74
C VAL A 52 -5.38 -6.71 15.11
N PRO A 53 -6.31 -7.40 14.43
CA PRO A 53 -6.00 -8.65 13.74
C PRO A 53 -5.23 -8.47 12.42
N GLY A 54 -4.67 -9.58 11.93
CA GLY A 54 -4.07 -9.69 10.60
C GLY A 54 -2.62 -9.21 10.45
N THR A 55 -1.80 -9.37 11.48
CA THR A 55 -0.33 -9.14 11.42
C THR A 55 0.32 -9.93 10.29
N TYR A 56 -0.05 -11.19 10.10
CA TYR A 56 0.50 -12.02 9.02
C TYR A 56 0.22 -11.47 7.62
N SER A 57 -0.98 -10.91 7.39
CA SER A 57 -1.31 -10.30 6.08
C SER A 57 -0.38 -9.12 5.74
N ILE A 58 0.04 -8.35 6.75
CA ILE A 58 0.98 -7.25 6.57
C ILE A 58 2.38 -7.79 6.27
N ILE A 59 2.82 -8.82 7.01
CA ILE A 59 4.13 -9.46 6.79
C ILE A 59 4.19 -10.02 5.37
N THR A 60 3.17 -10.76 4.93
CA THR A 60 3.08 -11.28 3.57
C THR A 60 3.14 -10.16 2.54
N LEU A 61 2.42 -9.06 2.74
CA LEU A 61 2.47 -7.92 1.83
C LEU A 61 3.87 -7.32 1.74
N PHE A 62 4.58 -7.17 2.87
CA PHE A 62 5.96 -6.69 2.87
C PHE A 62 6.91 -7.66 2.19
N LEU A 63 6.78 -8.96 2.43
CA LEU A 63 7.60 -10.01 1.81
C LEU A 63 7.40 -10.07 0.29
N LEU A 64 6.24 -9.65 -0.23
CA LEU A 64 5.99 -9.56 -1.67
C LEU A 64 6.45 -8.21 -2.25
N TYR A 65 6.16 -7.11 -1.55
CA TYR A 65 6.45 -5.76 -2.06
C TYR A 65 7.94 -5.42 -2.02
N PHE A 66 8.65 -5.84 -0.98
CA PHE A 66 10.08 -5.59 -0.84
C PHE A 66 10.91 -6.14 -2.02
N PRO A 67 10.87 -7.43 -2.37
CA PRO A 67 11.69 -7.96 -3.47
C PRO A 67 11.27 -7.36 -4.82
N LEU A 68 9.98 -7.10 -5.04
CA LEU A 68 9.51 -6.41 -6.23
C LEU A 68 10.15 -5.02 -6.37
N ARG A 69 10.09 -4.21 -5.30
CA ARG A 69 10.66 -2.87 -5.30
C ARG A 69 12.18 -2.89 -5.44
N TYR A 70 12.83 -3.83 -4.76
CA TYR A 70 14.27 -4.05 -4.86
C TYR A 70 14.69 -4.40 -6.28
N TYR A 71 14.01 -5.36 -6.90
CA TYR A 71 14.30 -5.79 -8.28
C TYR A 71 14.14 -4.63 -9.27
N ILE A 72 13.07 -3.85 -9.17
CA ILE A 72 12.85 -2.69 -10.03
C ILE A 72 13.96 -1.64 -9.85
N GLY A 73 14.34 -1.34 -8.60
CA GLY A 73 15.43 -0.41 -8.30
C GLY A 73 16.78 -0.89 -8.81
N TYR A 74 17.07 -2.18 -8.65
CA TYR A 74 18.29 -2.79 -9.20
C TYR A 74 18.33 -2.71 -10.74
N ARG A 75 17.23 -3.04 -11.41
CA ARG A 75 17.12 -2.92 -12.88
C ARG A 75 17.31 -1.48 -13.35
N GLN A 76 16.85 -0.49 -12.58
CA GLN A 76 17.11 0.91 -12.88
C GLN A 76 18.60 1.25 -12.77
N ALA A 77 19.23 0.87 -11.67
CA ALA A 77 20.64 1.19 -11.41
C ALA A 77 21.61 0.44 -12.34
N ALA A 78 21.24 -0.75 -12.82
CA ALA A 78 22.05 -1.53 -13.74
C ALA A 78 21.86 -1.16 -15.22
N ALA A 79 20.86 -0.34 -15.56
CA ALA A 79 20.62 0.11 -16.93
C ALA A 79 21.64 1.18 -17.33
N VAL A 80 22.17 1.09 -18.55
CA VAL A 80 23.17 2.05 -19.09
C VAL A 80 22.65 3.49 -18.96
N ASP A 81 21.41 3.72 -19.36
CA ASP A 81 20.79 5.05 -19.32
C ASP A 81 20.11 5.34 -17.97
N HIS A 82 20.14 4.40 -17.02
CA HIS A 82 19.43 4.49 -15.74
C HIS A 82 17.91 4.72 -15.86
N VAL A 83 17.35 4.44 -17.05
CA VAL A 83 15.94 4.58 -17.38
C VAL A 83 15.23 3.24 -17.22
N LEU A 84 14.04 3.31 -16.64
CA LEU A 84 13.17 2.16 -16.48
C LEU A 84 12.35 1.91 -17.76
N SER A 85 12.15 0.65 -18.13
CA SER A 85 11.21 0.32 -19.21
C SER A 85 9.77 0.69 -18.83
N ILE A 86 8.95 1.11 -19.79
CA ILE A 86 7.53 1.42 -19.60
C ILE A 86 6.79 0.37 -18.76
N PRO A 87 6.84 -0.94 -19.05
CA PRO A 87 6.11 -1.93 -18.25
C PRO A 87 6.57 -1.96 -16.78
N MET A 88 7.85 -1.71 -16.50
CA MET A 88 8.35 -1.62 -15.13
C MET A 88 7.82 -0.36 -14.42
N ILE A 89 7.66 0.76 -15.13
CA ILE A 89 7.07 2.00 -14.57
C ILE A 89 5.62 1.77 -14.20
N LEU A 90 4.83 1.15 -15.10
CA LEU A 90 3.42 0.85 -14.84
C LEU A 90 3.27 -0.14 -13.68
N LEU A 91 4.14 -1.16 -13.60
CA LEU A 91 4.17 -2.11 -12.48
C LEU A 91 4.53 -1.42 -11.16
N LEU A 92 5.48 -0.47 -11.20
CA LEU A 92 5.87 0.33 -10.04
C LEU A 92 4.73 1.22 -9.57
N ALA A 93 4.04 1.89 -10.50
CA ALA A 93 2.88 2.72 -10.24
C ALA A 93 1.76 1.90 -9.59
N LEU A 94 1.41 0.76 -10.20
CA LEU A 94 0.35 -0.11 -9.72
C LEU A 94 0.64 -0.67 -8.33
N SER A 95 1.83 -1.22 -8.13
CA SER A 95 2.23 -1.86 -6.86
C SER A 95 2.35 -0.84 -5.72
N SER A 96 2.96 0.33 -5.98
CA SER A 96 3.07 1.39 -4.98
C SER A 96 1.72 1.99 -4.63
N GLY A 97 0.85 2.22 -5.61
CA GLY A 97 -0.55 2.62 -5.40
C GLY A 97 -1.31 1.58 -4.57
N GLY A 98 -1.17 0.30 -4.92
CA GLY A 98 -1.73 -0.83 -4.18
C GLY A 98 -1.38 -0.82 -2.70
N VAL A 99 -0.09 -0.69 -2.38
CA VAL A 99 0.38 -0.65 -1.00
C VAL A 99 -0.16 0.59 -0.26
N VAL A 100 -0.14 1.76 -0.91
CA VAL A 100 -0.67 2.99 -0.32
C VAL A 100 -2.16 2.87 -0.01
N GLY A 101 -2.96 2.44 -0.99
CA GLY A 101 -4.41 2.26 -0.81
C GLY A 101 -4.75 1.22 0.25
N PHE A 102 -4.02 0.10 0.27
CA PHE A 102 -4.17 -0.94 1.28
C PHE A 102 -3.96 -0.41 2.69
N PHE A 103 -2.82 0.24 2.96
CA PHE A 103 -2.51 0.75 4.30
C PHE A 103 -3.43 1.90 4.70
N THR A 104 -3.77 2.80 3.76
CA THR A 104 -4.65 3.94 4.05
C THR A 104 -6.03 3.46 4.47
N LEU A 105 -6.64 2.54 3.71
CA LEU A 105 -7.97 2.04 4.06
C LEU A 105 -7.94 1.17 5.32
N ARG A 106 -6.89 0.36 5.51
CA ARG A 106 -6.71 -0.40 6.75
C ARG A 106 -6.66 0.51 7.97
N SER A 107 -5.88 1.59 7.92
CA SER A 107 -5.81 2.58 9.01
C SER A 107 -7.16 3.24 9.26
N CYS A 108 -7.90 3.58 8.20
CA CYS A 108 -9.27 4.10 8.31
C CYS A 108 -10.18 3.10 9.03
N ILE A 109 -10.19 1.82 8.64
CA ILE A 109 -10.99 0.76 9.30
C ILE A 109 -10.63 0.67 10.79
N ILE A 110 -9.34 0.63 11.13
CA ILE A 110 -8.87 0.57 12.52
C ILE A 110 -9.40 1.78 13.32
N PHE A 111 -9.29 2.99 12.76
CA PHE A 111 -9.76 4.21 13.41
C PHE A 111 -11.28 4.18 13.67
N TRP A 112 -12.08 3.77 12.69
CA TRP A 112 -13.53 3.65 12.86
C TRP A 112 -13.91 2.59 13.90
N ARG A 113 -13.19 1.47 13.94
CA ARG A 113 -13.39 0.41 14.93
C ARG A 113 -13.02 0.86 16.33
N TYR A 114 -11.90 1.57 16.47
CA TYR A 114 -11.49 2.21 17.71
C TYR A 114 -12.57 3.16 18.24
N LYS A 115 -13.05 4.09 17.39
CA LYS A 115 -14.11 5.03 17.75
C LYS A 115 -15.39 4.30 18.20
N LYS A 116 -15.78 3.22 17.51
CA LYS A 116 -16.97 2.43 17.89
C LYS A 116 -16.82 1.70 19.23
N LEU A 117 -15.61 1.25 19.57
CA LEU A 117 -15.35 0.50 20.81
C LEU A 117 -15.17 1.43 22.02
N ASN A 118 -14.59 2.62 21.83
CA ASN A 118 -14.41 3.61 22.91
C ASN A 118 -15.62 4.51 23.17
N LEU A 119 -16.64 4.49 22.31
CA LEU A 119 -17.93 5.17 22.54
C LEU A 119 -18.94 4.29 23.30
N LYS A 120 -18.50 3.15 23.83
CA LYS A 120 -19.25 2.35 24.81
C LYS A 120 -18.68 2.59 26.20
#